data_AF-A0A168PT95-F1
#
_entry.id   AF-A0A168PT95-F1
#
_cell.length_a   1.000
_cell.length_b   1.000
_cell.length_c   1.000
_cell.angle_alpha   90.00
_cell.angle_beta   90.00
_cell.angle_gamma   90.00
#
_symmetry.space_group_name_H-M   'P 1'
#
loop_
_entity.id
_entity.type
_entity.pdbx_description
1 polymer ?
#
loop_
_entity_poly.entity_id
_entity_poly.type
_entity_poly.pdbx_seq_one_letter_code
_entity_poly.pdbx_strand_id
1 'polypeptide(L)'
;MSYLKWLESWYESYCDDEWEQTHGLKIESIDTPGWRVTIPLLETELEGKLLNEIIIDRDDNDWIRCWIKDGYFEGAGGLKNLEEMIQIFKEWAEK
;
A
#
# COMPACT_ATOMS: atom_id res chain seq x y z
N MET A 1 -15.23 -9.65 -2.28
CA MET A 1 -14.81 -8.37 -2.90
C MET A 1 -13.35 -8.51 -3.29
N SER A 2 -12.90 -8.02 -4.45
CA SER A 2 -11.47 -8.06 -4.78
C SER A 2 -10.69 -7.09 -3.90
N TYR A 3 -9.38 -7.31 -3.70
CA TYR A 3 -8.53 -6.41 -2.93
C TYR A 3 -8.49 -5.00 -3.53
N LEU A 4 -8.50 -4.89 -4.85
CA LEU A 4 -8.58 -3.60 -5.53
C LEU A 4 -9.89 -2.85 -5.20
N LYS A 5 -11.03 -3.54 -5.18
CA LYS A 5 -12.31 -2.92 -4.80
C LYS A 5 -12.34 -2.48 -3.34
N TRP A 6 -11.69 -3.24 -2.46
CA TRP A 6 -11.55 -2.83 -1.08
C TRP A 6 -10.67 -1.57 -0.98
N LEU A 7 -9.57 -1.49 -1.75
CA LEU A 7 -8.70 -0.31 -1.76
C LEU A 7 -9.41 0.93 -2.32
N GLU A 8 -10.22 0.76 -3.38
CA GLU A 8 -11.10 1.80 -3.93
C GLU A 8 -12.06 2.34 -2.85
N SER A 9 -12.76 1.45 -2.14
CA SER A 9 -13.67 1.84 -1.05
C SER A 9 -12.95 2.44 0.16
N TRP A 10 -11.76 1.95 0.49
CA TRP A 10 -10.92 2.51 1.55
C TRP A 10 -10.54 3.95 1.19
N TYR A 11 -10.01 4.18 -0.02
CA TYR A 11 -9.65 5.52 -0.48
C TYR A 11 -10.85 6.46 -0.53
N GLU A 12 -11.99 6.02 -1.09
CA GLU A 12 -13.24 6.78 -1.14
C GLU A 12 -13.70 7.26 0.25
N SER A 13 -13.45 6.46 1.30
CA SER A 13 -13.92 6.78 2.65
C SER A 13 -13.21 7.98 3.31
N TYR A 14 -12.07 8.42 2.77
CA TYR A 14 -11.33 9.59 3.25
C TYR A 14 -11.42 10.79 2.31
N CYS A 15 -11.99 10.65 1.11
CA CYS A 15 -12.17 11.79 0.21
C CYS A 15 -13.21 12.76 0.81
N ASP A 16 -12.78 13.98 1.09
CA ASP A 16 -13.58 15.02 1.74
C ASP A 16 -13.38 16.42 1.12
N ASP A 17 -13.00 16.47 -0.16
CA ASP A 17 -12.61 17.66 -0.95
C ASP A 17 -11.20 18.19 -0.66
N GLU A 18 -10.66 18.00 0.55
CA GLU A 18 -9.33 18.48 0.94
C GLU A 18 -8.29 17.34 0.94
N TRP A 19 -8.64 16.20 1.51
CA TRP A 19 -7.71 15.10 1.76
C TRP A 19 -7.10 14.54 0.47
N GLU A 20 -7.88 14.33 -0.59
CA GLU A 20 -7.38 13.79 -1.85
C GLU A 20 -6.45 14.76 -2.61
N GLN A 21 -6.45 16.05 -2.26
CA GLN A 21 -5.55 17.04 -2.85
C GLN A 21 -4.15 16.96 -2.24
N THR A 22 -4.02 16.52 -0.99
CA THR A 22 -2.77 16.44 -0.22
C THR A 22 -2.23 15.02 -0.12
N HIS A 23 -3.12 14.02 -0.10
CA HIS A 23 -2.81 12.62 0.16
C HIS A 23 -3.07 11.73 -1.07
N GLY A 24 -2.08 11.68 -1.97
CA GLY A 24 -2.18 10.85 -3.18
C GLY A 24 -1.81 9.39 -2.95
N LEU A 25 -2.75 8.48 -3.24
CA LEU A 25 -2.46 7.05 -3.43
C LEU A 25 -1.80 6.83 -4.80
N LYS A 26 -0.69 6.07 -4.83
CA LYS A 26 0.06 5.79 -6.07
C LYS A 26 0.30 4.30 -6.26
N ILE A 27 0.10 3.86 -7.51
CA ILE A 27 0.53 2.55 -7.99
C ILE A 27 1.35 2.80 -9.25
N GLU A 28 2.62 2.43 -9.23
CA GLU A 28 3.57 2.74 -10.30
C GLU A 28 4.48 1.55 -10.61
N SER A 29 4.95 1.45 -11.85
CA SER A 29 6.02 0.50 -12.20
C SER A 29 7.37 1.02 -11.73
N ILE A 30 8.28 0.12 -11.36
CA ILE A 30 9.65 0.47 -10.95
C ILE A 30 10.71 -0.14 -11.89
N ASP A 31 11.91 0.44 -11.89
CA ASP A 31 13.03 0.06 -12.77
C ASP A 31 13.55 -1.37 -12.54
N THR A 32 13.33 -1.91 -11.34
CA THR A 32 13.51 -3.33 -11.05
C THR A 32 12.17 -3.99 -11.34
N PRO A 33 11.98 -4.69 -12.47
CA PRO A 33 10.65 -4.95 -13.04
C PRO A 33 9.64 -5.40 -11.99
N GLY A 34 8.63 -4.56 -11.77
CA GLY A 34 7.74 -4.73 -10.62
C GLY A 34 6.87 -3.52 -10.38
N TRP A 35 6.28 -3.49 -9.19
CA TRP A 35 5.31 -2.50 -8.76
C TRP A 35 5.75 -1.82 -7.48
N ARG A 36 5.40 -0.56 -7.36
CA ARG A 36 5.38 0.18 -6.11
C ARG A 36 3.97 0.64 -5.80
N VAL A 37 3.61 0.54 -4.53
CA VAL A 37 2.33 1.00 -3.98
C VAL A 37 2.65 1.94 -2.82
N THR A 38 2.10 3.15 -2.86
CA THR A 38 2.24 4.14 -1.79
C THR A 38 0.84 4.57 -1.38
N ILE A 39 0.49 4.37 -0.11
CA ILE A 39 -0.85 4.63 0.43
C ILE A 39 -0.71 5.59 1.62
N PRO A 40 -1.37 6.76 1.60
CA PRO A 40 -1.32 7.72 2.70
C PRO A 40 -1.93 7.14 3.98
N LEU A 41 -1.34 7.46 5.13
CA LEU A 41 -1.86 7.08 6.45
C LEU A 41 -2.19 8.29 7.32
N LEU A 42 -1.62 9.46 7.02
CA LEU A 42 -1.89 10.70 7.75
C LEU A 42 -3.37 11.06 7.63
N GLU A 43 -3.93 11.58 8.74
CA GLU A 43 -5.33 11.98 8.83
C GLU A 43 -6.32 10.82 8.60
N THR A 44 -5.85 9.58 8.76
CA THR A 44 -6.68 8.37 8.82
C THR A 44 -6.58 7.74 10.20
N GLU A 45 -7.45 6.77 10.52
CA GLU A 45 -7.33 5.99 11.75
C GLU A 45 -6.05 5.12 11.82
N LEU A 46 -5.32 4.99 10.70
CA LEU A 46 -4.07 4.25 10.62
C LEU A 46 -2.85 5.13 10.93
N GLU A 47 -3.03 6.44 11.15
CA GLU A 47 -1.95 7.34 11.50
C GLU A 47 -1.24 6.88 12.79
N GLY A 48 0.08 6.75 12.74
CA GLY A 48 0.89 6.29 13.87
C GLY A 48 0.78 4.80 14.19
N LYS A 49 -0.05 4.03 13.47
CA LYS A 49 -0.08 2.57 13.58
C LYS A 49 1.25 2.01 13.10
N LEU A 50 1.84 1.10 13.88
CA LEU A 50 3.14 0.52 13.54
C LEU A 50 2.99 -0.70 12.63
N LEU A 51 3.93 -0.84 11.70
CA LEU A 51 4.12 -2.03 10.88
C LEU A 51 5.55 -2.53 11.11
N ASN A 52 5.68 -3.78 11.53
CA ASN A 52 6.97 -4.46 11.42
C ASN A 52 7.23 -4.70 9.93
N GLU A 53 8.40 -4.30 9.45
CA GLU A 53 8.78 -4.44 8.05
C GLU A 53 8.55 -5.89 7.57
N ILE A 54 7.88 -6.01 6.42
CA ILE A 54 7.56 -7.29 5.80
C ILE A 54 8.56 -7.51 4.68
N ILE A 55 9.24 -8.65 4.73
CA ILE A 55 10.27 -9.08 3.78
C ILE A 55 9.92 -10.49 3.32
N ILE A 56 9.58 -10.63 2.04
CA ILE A 56 9.31 -11.91 1.40
C ILE A 56 10.19 -11.98 0.16
N ASP A 57 11.06 -12.99 0.08
CA ASP A 57 11.89 -13.27 -1.10
C ASP A 57 11.64 -14.70 -1.55
N ARG A 58 11.08 -14.86 -2.75
CA ARG A 58 10.84 -16.17 -3.36
C ARG A 58 11.78 -16.37 -4.54
N ASP A 59 11.84 -15.39 -5.44
CA ASP A 59 12.82 -15.30 -6.53
C ASP A 59 12.99 -13.85 -7.04
N ASP A 60 13.80 -13.66 -8.09
CA ASP A 60 14.15 -12.35 -8.67
C ASP A 60 12.94 -11.54 -9.16
N ASN A 61 11.82 -12.18 -9.51
CA ASN A 61 10.59 -11.56 -10.00
C ASN A 61 9.39 -11.74 -9.05
N ASP A 62 9.59 -12.45 -7.94
CA ASP A 62 8.58 -12.71 -6.90
C ASP A 62 9.17 -12.41 -5.52
N TRP A 63 9.02 -11.14 -5.13
CA TRP A 63 9.52 -10.60 -3.87
C TRP A 63 8.60 -9.46 -3.42
N ILE A 64 8.56 -9.22 -2.11
CA ILE A 64 7.79 -8.13 -1.49
C ILE A 64 8.60 -7.50 -0.37
N ARG A 65 8.54 -6.17 -0.31
CA ARG A 65 8.92 -5.34 0.81
C ARG A 65 7.75 -4.43 1.16
N CYS A 66 7.29 -4.44 2.39
CA CYS A 66 6.31 -3.45 2.88
C CYS A 66 6.80 -2.81 4.17
N TRP A 67 6.69 -1.49 4.26
CA TRP A 67 7.15 -0.70 5.40
C TRP A 67 6.31 0.57 5.56
N ILE A 68 6.49 1.27 6.68
CA ILE A 68 5.93 2.61 6.86
C ILE A 68 7.07 3.63 6.77
N LYS A 69 6.86 4.68 5.99
CA LYS A 69 7.80 5.79 5.87
C LYS A 69 7.04 7.09 5.67
N ASP A 70 7.42 8.11 6.43
CA ASP A 70 6.94 9.50 6.29
C ASP A 70 5.40 9.63 6.24
N GLY A 71 4.68 8.79 6.99
CA GLY A 71 3.21 8.82 7.02
C GLY A 71 2.52 8.04 5.90
N TYR A 72 3.26 7.19 5.17
CA TYR A 72 2.73 6.34 4.12
C TYR A 72 3.02 4.87 4.41
N PHE A 73 2.08 4.00 4.04
CA PHE A 73 2.36 2.60 3.79
C PHE A 73 3.03 2.51 2.42
N GLU A 74 4.19 1.89 2.37
CA GLU A 74 4.98 1.68 1.17
C GLU A 74 5.08 0.18 0.91
N GLY A 75 4.85 -0.22 -0.33
CA GLY A 75 5.03 -1.57 -0.83
C GLY A 75 5.86 -1.54 -2.11
N ALA A 76 6.86 -2.42 -2.21
CA ALA A 76 7.56 -2.70 -3.45
C ALA A 76 7.60 -4.21 -3.67
N GLY A 77 7.37 -4.65 -4.90
CA GLY A 77 7.41 -6.08 -5.21
C GLY A 77 7.51 -6.39 -6.69
N GLY A 78 7.68 -7.68 -6.98
CA GLY A 78 7.86 -8.19 -8.32
C GLY A 78 6.64 -8.04 -9.24
N LEU A 79 6.80 -8.48 -10.49
CA LEU A 79 5.85 -8.24 -11.60
C LEU A 79 4.39 -8.66 -11.32
N LYS A 80 4.19 -9.64 -10.43
CA LYS A 80 2.87 -10.21 -10.11
C LYS A 80 2.46 -10.02 -8.65
N ASN A 81 3.18 -9.18 -7.88
CA ASN A 81 2.93 -9.01 -6.45
C ASN A 81 2.04 -7.81 -6.11
N LEU A 82 1.50 -7.07 -7.10
CA LEU A 82 0.65 -5.90 -6.83
C LEU A 82 -0.55 -6.23 -5.94
N GLU A 83 -1.33 -7.25 -6.31
CA GLU A 83 -2.51 -7.64 -5.52
C GLU A 83 -2.12 -8.12 -4.12
N GLU A 84 -0.99 -8.82 -3.99
CA GLU A 84 -0.48 -9.31 -2.71
C GLU A 84 -0.07 -8.17 -1.78
N MET A 85 0.54 -7.10 -2.30
CA MET A 85 0.85 -5.90 -1.50
C MET A 85 -0.42 -5.19 -1.02
N ILE A 86 -1.47 -5.13 -1.84
CA ILE A 86 -2.77 -4.56 -1.43
C ILE A 86 -3.43 -5.45 -0.35
N GLN A 87 -3.33 -6.77 -0.49
CA GLN A 87 -3.78 -7.70 0.55
C GLN A 87 -3.05 -7.47 1.87
N ILE A 88 -1.72 -7.33 1.84
CA ILE A 88 -0.92 -7.06 3.04
C ILE A 88 -1.37 -5.76 3.72
N PHE A 89 -1.57 -4.70 2.94
CA PHE A 89 -2.08 -3.43 3.47
C PHE A 89 -3.45 -3.62 4.14
N LYS A 90 -4.39 -4.30 3.48
CA LYS A 90 -5.72 -4.60 4.03
C LYS A 90 -5.65 -5.36 5.35
N GLU A 91 -4.89 -6.46 5.38
CA GLU A 91 -4.75 -7.28 6.58
C GLU A 91 -4.08 -6.54 7.73
N TRP A 92 -3.18 -5.61 7.43
CA TRP A 92 -2.59 -4.73 8.43
C TRP A 92 -3.57 -3.65 8.89
N ALA A 93 -4.33 -3.02 7.99
CA ALA A 93 -5.30 -1.97 8.32
C ALA A 93 -6.41 -2.49 9.23
N GLU A 94 -6.94 -3.69 8.97
CA GLU A 94 -8.08 -4.27 9.69
C GLU A 94 -7.71 -4.99 11.02
N LYS A 95 -6.41 -5.12 11.34
CA LYS A 95 -5.94 -5.70 12.62
C LYS A 95 -6.07 -4.73 13.79
#